data_AF-A0A1A8FBG7-F1
#
_entry.id   AF-A0A1A8FBG7-F1
#
_cell.length_a   1.000
_cell.length_b   1.000
_cell.length_c   1.000
_cell.angle_alpha   90.00
_cell.angle_beta   90.00
_cell.angle_gamma   90.00
#
_symmetry.space_group_name_H-M   'P 1'
#
loop_
_entity.id
_entity.type
_entity.pdbx_description
1 polymer ?
#
loop_
_entity_poly.entity_id
_entity_poly.type
_entity_poly.pdbx_seq_one_letter_code
_entity_poly.pdbx_strand_id
1 'polypeptide(L)' 'NLLTCQVKRNPEDKKSFDLFSHDRTYHFQADDEAECQIWVSVLQNSKEEALNMAFKGDQDEGENNIVQEL' A
#
# COMPACT_ATOMS: atom_id res chain seq x y z
N ASN A 1 -7.74 4.59 5.66
CA ASN A 1 -6.74 5.07 4.69
C ASN A 1 -5.45 4.28 4.94
N LEU A 2 -4.97 3.50 3.97
CA LEU A 2 -3.75 2.69 4.13
C LEU A 2 -2.44 3.50 4.02
N LEU A 3 -2.50 4.72 3.48
CA LEU A 3 -1.33 5.60 3.32
C LEU A 3 -0.62 5.89 4.64
N THR A 4 -1.39 5.94 5.73
CA THR A 4 -0.90 6.21 7.09
C THR A 4 -0.68 4.93 7.89
N CYS A 5 -0.88 3.75 7.27
CA CYS A 5 -0.76 2.48 7.95
C CYS A 5 0.59 1.81 7.67
N GLN A 6 1.12 1.11 8.67
CA GLN A 6 2.32 0.29 8.56
C GLN A 6 1.98 -1.17 8.84
N VAL A 7 2.46 -2.07 8.00
CA VAL A 7 2.34 -3.53 8.20
C VAL A 7 3.68 -4.05 8.73
N LYS A 8 3.64 -4.88 9.78
CA LYS A 8 4.83 -5.56 10.33
C LYS A 8 4.53 -7.04 10.52
N ARG A 9 5.37 -7.91 9.94
CA ARG A 9 5.29 -9.35 10.19
C ARG A 9 5.87 -9.68 11.56
N ASN A 10 5.28 -10.67 12.23
CA ASN A 10 5.85 -11.20 13.46
C ASN A 10 7.04 -12.13 13.11
N PRO A 11 8.26 -11.89 13.66
CA PRO A 11 9.42 -12.73 13.37
C PRO A 11 9.36 -14.11 14.04
N GLU A 12 8.58 -14.27 15.11
CA GLU A 12 8.47 -15.51 15.88
C GLU A 12 7.30 -16.37 15.41
N ASP A 13 6.21 -15.74 14.97
CA ASP A 13 5.04 -16.41 14.38
C ASP A 13 4.80 -15.94 12.95
N LYS A 14 5.17 -16.80 12.00
CA LYS A 14 5.10 -16.48 10.57
C LYS A 14 3.67 -16.36 10.03
N LYS A 15 2.66 -16.80 10.78
CA LYS A 15 1.25 -16.67 10.40
C LYS A 15 0.63 -15.36 10.89
N SER A 16 1.37 -14.59 11.69
CA SER A 16 0.86 -13.39 12.35
C SER A 16 1.51 -12.12 11.82
N PHE A 17 0.73 -11.05 11.75
CA PHE A 17 1.21 -9.72 11.41
C PHE A 17 0.37 -8.63 12.08
N ASP A 18 1.00 -7.48 12.28
CA ASP A 18 0.37 -6.29 12.84
C ASP A 18 0.14 -5.25 11.75
N LEU A 19 -1.02 -4.60 11.81
CA LEU A 19 -1.32 -3.39 11.06
C LEU A 19 -1.41 -2.23 12.04
N PHE A 20 -0.43 -1.35 12.00
CA PHE A 20 -0.41 -0.10 12.74
C PHE A 20 -1.14 0.96 11.93
N SER A 21 -2.16 1.54 12.51
CA SER A 21 -2.82 2.76 12.01
C SER A 21 -2.41 3.94 12.88
N HIS A 22 -3.01 5.12 12.66
CA HIS A 22 -2.65 6.33 13.39
C HIS A 22 -2.87 6.22 14.90
N ASP A 23 -3.98 5.61 15.32
CA ASP A 23 -4.45 5.58 16.71
C ASP A 23 -4.71 4.16 17.22
N ARG A 24 -4.47 3.14 16.39
CA ARG A 24 -4.75 1.75 16.73
C ARG A 24 -3.77 0.77 16.09
N THR A 25 -3.42 -0.26 16.84
CA THR A 25 -2.75 -1.45 16.34
C THR A 25 -3.77 -2.58 16.20
N TYR A 26 -3.78 -3.22 15.05
CA TYR A 26 -4.58 -4.43 14.79
C TYR A 26 -3.63 -5.62 14.68
N HIS A 27 -4.01 -6.72 15.34
CA HIS A 27 -3.26 -7.97 15.35
C HIS A 27 -4.02 -8.99 14.52
N PHE A 28 -3.39 -9.51 13.47
CA PHE A 28 -3.98 -10.49 12.56
C PHE A 28 -3.19 -11.79 12.61
N GLN A 29 -3.91 -12.90 12.47
CA GLN A 29 -3.35 -14.23 12.34
C GLN A 29 -4.07 -14.92 11.18
N ALA A 30 -3.30 -15.38 10.20
CA ALA A 30 -3.79 -16.13 9.05
C ALA A 30 -3.84 -17.64 9.36
N ASP A 31 -4.51 -18.40 8.49
CA ASP A 31 -4.64 -19.84 8.68
C ASP A 31 -3.28 -20.54 8.49
N ASP A 32 -2.50 -20.09 7.51
CA ASP A 32 -1.16 -20.59 7.21
C ASP A 32 -0.13 -19.49 6.84
N GLU A 33 1.14 -19.90 6.70
CA GLU A 33 2.25 -18.99 6.38
C GLU A 33 2.08 -18.37 4.98
N ALA A 34 1.59 -19.13 4.01
CA ALA A 34 1.44 -18.65 2.63
C ALA A 34 0.35 -17.58 2.55
N GLU A 35 -0.77 -17.78 3.23
CA GLU A 35 -1.86 -16.81 3.33
C GLU A 35 -1.39 -15.51 4.01
N CYS A 36 -0.62 -15.62 5.10
CA CYS A 36 -0.01 -14.45 5.74
C CYS A 36 0.89 -13.67 4.77
N GLN A 37 1.71 -14.36 3.97
CA GLN A 37 2.55 -13.71 2.96
C GLN A 37 1.70 -12.98 1.91
N ILE A 38 0.60 -13.59 1.45
CA ILE A 38 -0.32 -12.99 0.48
C ILE A 38 -0.95 -11.72 1.08
N TRP A 39 -1.52 -11.81 2.28
CA TRP A 39 -2.16 -10.66 2.94
C TRP A 39 -1.22 -9.48 3.12
N VAL A 40 0.01 -9.74 3.59
CA VAL A 40 0.99 -8.67 3.75
C VAL A 40 1.38 -8.06 2.40
N SER A 41 1.54 -8.88 1.36
CA SER A 41 1.87 -8.39 0.01
C SER A 41 0.76 -7.52 -0.55
N VAL A 42 -0.51 -7.95 -0.41
CA VAL A 42 -1.68 -7.17 -0.85
C VAL A 42 -1.74 -5.82 -0.13
N LEU A 43 -1.56 -5.80 1.20
CA LEU A 43 -1.58 -4.56 1.98
C LEU A 43 -0.44 -3.60 1.60
N GLN A 44 0.76 -4.14 1.35
CA GLN A 44 1.92 -3.36 0.93
C GLN A 44 1.71 -2.77 -0.48
N ASN A 45 1.28 -3.59 -1.43
CA ASN A 45 1.01 -3.17 -2.80
C ASN A 45 -0.08 -2.11 -2.85
N SER A 46 -1.20 -2.32 -2.13
CA SER A 46 -2.29 -1.34 -2.06
C SER A 46 -1.84 -0.01 -1.46
N LYS A 47 -0.98 -0.04 -0.45
CA LYS A 47 -0.36 1.18 0.09
C LYS A 47 0.52 1.87 -0.95
N GLU A 48 1.39 1.12 -1.64
CA GLU A 48 2.28 1.66 -2.66
C GLU A 48 1.52 2.26 -3.85
N GLU A 49 0.48 1.57 -4.35
CA GLU A 49 -0.39 2.09 -5.40
C GLU A 49 -1.07 3.40 -4.97
N ALA A 50 -1.59 3.45 -3.74
CA ALA A 50 -2.19 4.66 -3.20
C ALA A 50 -1.15 5.79 -3.05
N LEU A 51 0.07 5.49 -2.60
CA LEU A 51 1.15 6.48 -2.49
C LEU A 51 1.54 6.99 -3.88
N ASN A 52 1.68 6.08 -4.85
CA ASN A 52 1.99 6.41 -6.23
C ASN A 52 0.91 7.32 -6.81
N MET A 53 -0.39 7.05 -6.61
CA MET A 53 -1.45 7.95 -7.06
C MET A 53 -1.43 9.29 -6.32
N ALA A 54 -1.17 9.31 -5.01
CA ALA A 54 -1.13 10.52 -4.21
C ALA A 54 0.06 11.44 -4.54
N PHE A 55 1.21 10.87 -4.91
CA PHE A 55 2.43 11.63 -5.23
C PHE A 55 2.69 11.81 -6.73
N LYS A 56 2.00 11.07 -7.62
CA LYS A 56 2.02 11.31 -9.08
C LYS A 56 0.99 12.34 -9.55
N GLY A 57 0.15 12.85 -8.65
CA GLY A 57 -0.77 13.96 -8.95
C GLY A 57 0.00 15.27 -9.19
N ASP A 58 0.43 15.47 -10.44
CA ASP A 58 0.52 16.75 -11.21
C ASP A 58 1.47 16.67 -12.43
N GLN A 59 1.98 15.49 -12.83
CA GLN A 59 2.91 15.40 -13.98
C GLN A 59 2.27 15.13 -15.37
N ASP A 60 0.93 15.09 -15.48
CA ASP A 60 0.25 14.74 -16.74
C ASP A 60 -0.79 15.78 -17.24
N GLU A 61 -0.66 17.06 -16.84
CA GLU A 61 -1.38 18.19 -17.50
C GLU A 61 -0.49 18.97 -18.49
N GLY A 62 0.59 18.35 -18.99
CA GLY A 62 1.63 19.04 -19.75
C GLY A 62 1.83 18.67 -21.22
N GLU A 63 1.19 17.62 -21.75
CA GLU A 63 1.54 17.12 -23.10
C GLU A 63 0.33 16.70 -23.94
N ASN A 64 -0.64 17.57 -24.21
CA ASN A 64 -1.66 17.34 -25.27
C ASN A 64 -2.36 18.62 -25.76
N ASN A 65 -1.61 19.64 -26.21
CA ASN A 65 -2.18 20.74 -27.02
C ASN A 65 -1.34 21.00 -28.27
N ILE A 66 -1.66 20.24 -29.32
CA ILE A 66 -1.86 20.68 -30.71
C ILE A 66 -0.86 21.76 -31.20
N VAL A 67 0.21 21.31 -31.88
CA VAL A 67 0.83 22.14 -32.93
C VAL A 67 -0.06 22.05 -34.17
N GLN A 68 -0.99 22.98 -34.31
CA GLN A 68 -1.57 23.40 -35.59
C GLN A 68 -1.38 24.90 -35.74
N GLU A 69 -0.57 25.25 -36.74
CA GLU A 69 -0.54 26.49 -37.52
C GLU A 69 -0.41 27.84 -36.79
N LEU A 70 0.73 28.50 -37.00
CA LEU A 70 0.83 29.76 -37.76
C LEU A 70 2.14 29.80 -38.56
#